data_AF-A0A7Y3EKJ9-F1
#
_entry.id   AF-A0A7Y3EKJ9-F1
#
_cell.length_a   1.000
_cell.length_b   1.000
_cell.length_c   1.000
_cell.angle_alpha   90.00
_cell.angle_beta   90.00
_cell.angle_gamma   90.00
#
_symmetry.space_group_name_H-M   'P 1'
#
loop_
_entity.id
_entity.type
_entity.pdbx_description
1 polymer ?
#
loop_
_entity_poly.entity_id
_entity_poly.type
_entity_poly.pdbx_seq_one_letter_code
_entity_poly.pdbx_strand_id
1 'polypeptide(L)'
;EDNIELNDVGYLMALTANSDINNFAINKFQNQFGENGAFRLISPYEMQDSANSPKVGLFSDTDDFVSLTETSRKFPVINEIELKSKEHYDELIEKTKQEEFTIPLFIKQKSGNLEIISSYSKENKVEKGYKLVYLGKPVKV
;
A
#
# COMPACT_ATOMS: atom_id res chain seq x y z
N GLU A 1 -24.18 -14.97 -17.51
CA GLU A 1 -24.02 -13.88 -16.53
C GLU A 1 -23.15 -14.43 -15.42
N ASP A 2 -21.86 -14.11 -15.45
CA ASP A 2 -20.96 -14.49 -14.36
C ASP A 2 -21.24 -13.53 -13.20
N ASN A 3 -22.10 -13.96 -12.29
CA ASN A 3 -22.30 -13.30 -11.01
C ASN A 3 -21.03 -13.54 -10.20
N ILE A 4 -20.03 -12.67 -10.35
CA ILE A 4 -18.87 -12.66 -9.47
C ILE A 4 -19.41 -12.30 -8.09
N GLU A 5 -19.64 -13.30 -7.24
CA GLU A 5 -19.85 -13.05 -5.83
C GLU A 5 -18.57 -12.40 -5.30
N LEU A 6 -18.64 -11.08 -5.08
CA LEU A 6 -17.53 -10.21 -4.64
C LEU A 6 -16.93 -10.61 -3.28
N ASN A 7 -17.54 -11.59 -2.61
CA ASN A 7 -17.11 -12.10 -1.32
C ASN A 7 -15.80 -12.90 -1.47
N ASP A 8 -15.70 -13.80 -2.46
CA ASP A 8 -14.59 -14.78 -2.57
C ASP A 8 -13.26 -14.22 -3.14
N VAL A 9 -13.19 -12.93 -3.48
CA VAL A 9 -12.03 -12.33 -4.20
C VAL A 9 -11.56 -10.98 -3.62
N GLY A 10 -12.23 -10.45 -2.60
CA GLY A 10 -12.12 -9.04 -2.24
C GLY A 10 -10.89 -8.65 -1.40
N TYR A 11 -10.20 -7.58 -1.83
CA TYR A 11 -9.42 -6.72 -0.95
C TYR A 11 -10.25 -5.47 -0.63
N LEU A 12 -10.33 -5.08 0.64
CA LEU A 12 -10.99 -3.85 1.05
C LEU A 12 -9.95 -2.76 1.34
N MET A 13 -10.06 -1.60 0.70
CA MET A 13 -9.21 -0.44 0.96
C MET A 13 -10.06 0.79 1.30
N ALA A 14 -9.83 1.40 2.46
CA ALA A 14 -10.49 2.65 2.88
C ALA A 14 -9.52 3.84 2.81
N LEU A 15 -9.71 4.70 1.81
CA LEU A 15 -8.77 5.75 1.42
C LEU A 15 -9.36 7.17 1.50
N THR A 16 -10.21 7.43 2.50
CA THR A 16 -10.80 8.78 2.68
C THR A 16 -9.95 9.65 3.60
N ALA A 17 -10.17 10.97 3.54
CA ALA A 17 -9.54 11.94 4.43
C ALA A 17 -9.98 11.80 5.90
N ASN A 18 -11.07 11.07 6.17
CA ASN A 18 -11.64 10.95 7.50
C ASN A 18 -11.33 9.56 8.09
N SER A 19 -10.50 9.55 9.14
CA SER A 19 -10.08 8.34 9.83
C SER A 19 -11.25 7.55 10.44
N ASP A 20 -12.29 8.22 10.93
CA ASP A 20 -13.47 7.55 11.50
C ASP A 20 -14.28 6.83 10.42
N ILE A 21 -14.42 7.45 9.24
CA ILE A 21 -15.05 6.80 8.07
C ILE A 21 -14.22 5.60 7.64
N ASN A 22 -12.90 5.72 7.60
CA ASN A 22 -12.02 4.61 7.24
C ASN A 22 -12.15 3.46 8.26
N ASN A 23 -12.14 3.76 9.56
CA ASN A 23 -12.34 2.76 10.62
C ASN A 23 -13.71 2.09 10.52
N PHE A 24 -14.77 2.87 10.30
CA PHE A 24 -16.11 2.34 10.13
C PHE A 24 -16.20 1.40 8.93
N ALA A 25 -15.61 1.78 7.78
CA ALA A 25 -15.62 0.97 6.58
C ALA A 25 -14.93 -0.38 6.82
N ILE A 26 -13.74 -0.38 7.42
CA ILE A 26 -13.02 -1.62 7.75
C ILE A 26 -13.82 -2.48 8.72
N ASN A 27 -14.28 -1.91 9.83
CA ASN A 27 -15.01 -2.65 10.86
C ASN A 27 -16.30 -3.28 10.33
N LYS A 28 -17.02 -2.57 9.46
CA LYS A 28 -18.31 -3.01 8.94
C LYS A 28 -18.19 -4.00 7.79
N PHE A 29 -17.21 -3.82 6.91
CA PHE A 29 -17.20 -4.50 5.61
C PHE A 29 -16.04 -5.49 5.42
N GLN A 30 -15.05 -5.55 6.32
CA GLN A 30 -13.91 -6.46 6.17
C GLN A 30 -14.33 -7.93 5.99
N ASN A 31 -15.34 -8.39 6.73
CA ASN A 31 -15.80 -9.78 6.66
C ASN A 31 -16.59 -10.10 5.38
N GLN A 32 -17.02 -9.08 4.64
CA GLN A 32 -17.81 -9.23 3.42
C GLN A 32 -16.98 -9.01 2.16
N PHE A 33 -16.03 -8.07 2.19
CA PHE A 33 -15.28 -7.64 1.01
C PHE A 33 -13.76 -7.66 1.18
N GLY A 34 -13.25 -8.08 2.34
CA GLY A 34 -11.83 -8.04 2.69
C GLY A 34 -11.26 -9.41 3.02
N GLU A 35 -11.79 -10.49 2.44
CA GLU A 35 -11.35 -11.87 2.71
C GLU A 35 -9.83 -12.06 2.46
N ASN A 36 -9.28 -11.38 1.46
CA ASN A 36 -7.84 -11.41 1.16
C ASN A 36 -7.05 -10.32 1.90
N GLY A 37 -7.73 -9.41 2.59
CA GLY A 37 -7.14 -8.33 3.37
C GLY A 37 -8.00 -7.08 3.40
N ALA A 38 -8.03 -6.41 4.54
CA ALA A 38 -8.69 -5.13 4.74
C ALA A 38 -7.69 -4.10 5.26
N PHE A 39 -7.60 -2.97 4.56
CA PHE A 39 -6.57 -1.97 4.81
C PHE A 39 -7.11 -0.55 4.74
N ARG A 40 -6.50 0.38 5.45
CA ARG A 40 -6.87 1.80 5.43
C ARG A 40 -5.66 2.70 5.50
N LEU A 41 -5.84 3.94 5.07
CA LEU A 41 -4.87 4.98 5.37
C LEU A 41 -4.73 5.13 6.89
N ILE A 42 -3.49 5.35 7.31
CA ILE A 42 -3.19 5.73 8.69
C ILE A 42 -3.68 7.14 8.96
N SER A 43 -4.07 7.40 10.20
CA SER A 43 -4.42 8.74 10.65
C SER A 43 -3.17 9.58 10.97
N PRO A 44 -3.28 10.91 10.98
CA PRO A 44 -2.18 11.78 11.38
C PRO A 44 -1.66 11.51 12.81
N TYR A 45 -2.51 10.99 13.70
CA TYR A 45 -2.11 10.59 15.05
C TYR A 45 -1.30 9.29 15.05
N GLU A 46 -1.68 8.32 14.23
CA GLU A 46 -0.95 7.05 14.09
C GLU A 46 0.41 7.23 13.42
N MET A 47 0.53 8.21 12.50
CA MET A 47 1.83 8.60 11.94
C MET A 47 2.85 9.08 12.99
N GLN A 48 2.37 9.66 14.10
CA GLN A 48 3.26 10.18 15.16
C GLN A 48 3.75 9.08 16.11
N ASP A 49 3.09 7.92 16.11
CA ASP A 49 3.42 6.78 16.98
C ASP A 49 3.75 5.54 16.15
N SER A 50 4.92 5.57 15.52
CA SER A 50 5.39 4.48 14.65
C SER A 50 5.49 3.13 15.38
N ALA A 51 5.65 3.14 16.72
CA ALA A 51 5.70 1.94 17.54
C ALA A 51 4.35 1.20 17.64
N ASN A 52 3.24 1.92 17.43
CA ASN A 52 1.88 1.36 17.48
C ASN A 52 1.15 1.44 16.13
N SER A 53 1.89 1.42 15.03
CA SER A 53 1.31 1.45 13.68
C SER A 53 0.33 0.27 13.48
N PRO A 54 -0.91 0.51 13.03
CA PRO A 54 -1.87 -0.56 12.85
C PRO A 54 -1.44 -1.51 11.72
N LYS A 55 -1.64 -2.82 11.92
CA LYS A 55 -1.43 -3.88 10.89
C LYS A 55 -2.25 -3.70 9.62
N VAL A 56 -3.34 -2.95 9.72
CA VAL A 56 -4.22 -2.59 8.60
C VAL A 56 -3.82 -1.28 7.90
N GLY A 57 -2.68 -0.67 8.26
CA GLY A 57 -2.21 0.59 7.68
C GLY A 57 -1.66 0.43 6.25
N LEU A 58 -2.02 1.38 5.38
CA LEU A 58 -1.44 1.57 4.04
C LEU A 58 -0.71 2.90 3.94
N PHE A 59 0.24 3.06 3.01
CA PHE A 59 1.12 2.03 2.42
C PHE A 59 2.51 2.06 3.09
N SER A 60 2.73 3.12 3.86
CA SER A 60 3.86 3.38 4.73
C SER A 60 3.29 3.95 6.04
N ASP A 61 4.02 3.80 7.14
CA ASP A 61 3.76 4.49 8.40
C ASP A 61 3.99 6.02 8.31
N THR A 62 4.46 6.50 7.16
CA THR A 62 4.78 7.91 6.89
C THR A 62 3.80 8.62 5.95
N ASP A 63 2.85 7.91 5.35
CA ASP A 63 1.99 8.47 4.28
C ASP A 63 0.51 8.40 4.65
N ASP A 64 -0.10 9.57 4.83
CA ASP A 64 -1.55 9.69 5.02
C ASP A 64 -2.28 10.09 3.73
N PHE A 65 -3.56 10.40 3.86
CA PHE A 65 -4.41 10.89 2.78
C PHE A 65 -3.86 12.12 2.08
N VAL A 66 -3.23 13.05 2.83
CA VAL A 66 -2.68 14.28 2.26
C VAL A 66 -1.48 13.94 1.40
N SER A 67 -0.55 13.12 1.89
CA SER A 67 0.61 12.66 1.13
C SER A 67 0.18 11.95 -0.17
N LEU A 68 -0.80 11.05 -0.10
CA LEU A 68 -1.33 10.35 -1.26
C LEU A 68 -1.95 11.29 -2.30
N THR A 69 -2.79 12.21 -1.84
CA THR A 69 -3.49 13.15 -2.71
C THR A 69 -2.52 14.14 -3.35
N GLU A 70 -1.56 14.66 -2.58
CA GLU A 70 -0.56 15.60 -3.12
C GLU A 70 0.41 14.93 -4.08
N THR A 71 0.82 13.69 -3.79
CA THR A 71 1.68 12.90 -4.68
C THR A 71 0.96 12.61 -5.99
N SER A 72 -0.28 12.11 -5.94
CA SER A 72 -1.06 11.86 -7.15
C SER A 72 -1.31 13.13 -7.97
N ARG A 73 -1.51 14.29 -7.32
CA ARG A 73 -1.70 15.58 -7.98
C ARG A 73 -0.44 16.11 -8.66
N LYS A 74 0.72 16.01 -7.99
CA LYS A 74 1.99 16.56 -8.49
C LYS A 74 2.71 15.61 -9.44
N PHE A 75 2.63 14.31 -9.19
CA PHE A 75 3.34 13.26 -9.90
C PHE A 75 2.39 12.07 -10.18
N PRO A 76 1.43 12.21 -11.12
CA PRO A 76 0.40 11.20 -11.43
C PRO A 76 0.96 10.01 -12.23
N VAL A 77 2.13 9.50 -11.89
CA VAL A 77 2.83 8.44 -12.63
C VAL A 77 2.99 7.23 -11.73
N ILE A 78 2.56 6.07 -12.22
CA ILE A 78 2.87 4.77 -11.63
C ILE A 78 4.15 4.25 -12.26
N ASN A 79 5.12 3.96 -11.42
CA ASN A 79 6.42 3.43 -11.82
C ASN A 79 6.54 1.96 -11.39
N GLU A 80 7.27 1.17 -12.17
CA GLU A 80 7.61 -0.21 -11.83
C GLU A 80 9.13 -0.39 -11.82
N ILE A 81 9.71 -0.97 -10.76
CA ILE A 81 11.12 -1.34 -10.68
C ILE A 81 11.23 -2.86 -10.49
N GLU A 82 11.99 -3.53 -11.35
CA GLU A 82 12.26 -4.96 -11.20
C GLU A 82 13.14 -5.24 -9.98
N LEU A 83 12.70 -6.19 -9.15
CA LEU A 83 13.34 -6.61 -7.92
C LEU A 83 14.39 -7.68 -8.20
N LYS A 84 15.61 -7.44 -7.71
CA LYS A 84 16.76 -8.32 -7.89
C LYS A 84 16.89 -9.35 -6.75
N SER A 85 16.50 -8.96 -5.55
CA SER A 85 16.51 -9.77 -4.33
C SER A 85 15.60 -9.16 -3.26
N LYS A 86 15.46 -9.82 -2.10
CA LYS A 86 14.75 -9.28 -0.93
C LYS A 86 15.46 -8.04 -0.37
N GLU A 87 16.78 -8.05 -0.33
CA GLU A 87 17.60 -6.93 0.14
C GLU A 87 17.40 -5.70 -0.74
N HIS A 88 17.37 -5.87 -2.07
CA HIS A 88 17.07 -4.78 -3.00
C HIS A 88 15.67 -4.20 -2.79
N TYR A 89 14.70 -5.06 -2.45
CA TYR A 89 13.35 -4.59 -2.10
C TYR A 89 13.37 -3.78 -0.81
N ASP A 90 14.03 -4.27 0.25
CA ASP A 90 14.09 -3.57 1.53
C ASP A 90 14.79 -2.20 1.38
N GLU A 91 15.86 -2.11 0.59
CA GLU A 91 16.51 -0.84 0.23
C GLU A 91 15.57 0.12 -0.50
N LEU A 92 14.81 -0.37 -1.49
CA LEU A 92 13.86 0.45 -2.25
C LEU A 92 12.72 0.95 -1.37
N ILE A 93 12.21 0.13 -0.45
CA ILE A 93 11.19 0.54 0.52
C ILE A 93 11.72 1.66 1.42
N GLU A 94 12.91 1.52 1.98
CA GLU A 94 13.51 2.59 2.80
C GLU A 94 13.74 3.86 1.98
N LYS A 95 14.19 3.75 0.72
CA LYS A 95 14.29 4.90 -0.19
C LYS A 95 12.94 5.58 -0.39
N THR A 96 11.87 4.82 -0.62
CA THR A 96 10.52 5.40 -0.84
C THR A 96 10.00 6.13 0.40
N LYS A 97 10.36 5.69 1.61
CA LYS A 97 10.01 6.39 2.86
C LYS A 97 10.75 7.72 3.03
N GLN A 98 11.94 7.86 2.45
CA GLN A 98 12.77 9.06 2.56
C GLN A 98 12.55 10.06 1.43
N GLU A 99 12.08 9.61 0.26
CA GLU A 99 11.88 10.43 -0.92
C GLU A 99 10.46 11.04 -0.94
N GLU A 100 10.37 12.37 -0.85
CA GLU A 100 9.08 13.05 -0.94
C GLU A 100 8.37 12.79 -2.28
N PHE A 101 7.05 12.59 -2.19
CA PHE A 101 6.18 12.31 -3.32
C PHE A 101 6.52 10.99 -4.02
N THR A 102 6.83 9.96 -3.23
CA THR A 102 7.05 8.59 -3.70
C THR A 102 6.35 7.63 -2.74
N ILE A 103 5.26 7.00 -3.17
CA ILE A 103 4.43 6.16 -2.31
C ILE A 103 4.45 4.73 -2.84
N PRO A 104 5.02 3.75 -2.11
CA PRO A 104 4.95 2.34 -2.50
C PRO A 104 3.49 1.88 -2.49
N LEU A 105 3.07 1.06 -3.44
CA LEU A 105 1.68 0.59 -3.53
C LEU A 105 1.58 -0.93 -3.51
N PHE A 106 2.28 -1.58 -4.43
CA PHE A 106 2.12 -3.02 -4.67
C PHE A 106 3.45 -3.71 -4.97
N ILE A 107 3.48 -5.02 -4.75
CA ILE A 107 4.43 -5.94 -5.36
C ILE A 107 3.72 -6.68 -6.47
N LYS A 108 4.25 -6.59 -7.68
CA LYS A 108 3.75 -7.29 -8.85
C LYS A 108 4.56 -8.55 -9.08
N GLN A 109 3.89 -9.70 -8.99
CA GLN A 109 4.51 -10.99 -9.26
C GLN A 109 4.70 -11.21 -10.77
N LYS A 110 5.47 -12.22 -11.15
CA LYS A 110 5.69 -12.59 -12.57
C LYS A 110 4.41 -12.96 -13.30
N SER A 111 3.42 -13.51 -12.58
CA SER A 111 2.09 -13.83 -13.11
C SER A 111 1.26 -12.57 -13.43
N GLY A 112 1.69 -11.40 -12.96
CA GLY A 112 0.92 -10.15 -13.02
C GLY A 112 0.06 -9.90 -11.78
N ASN A 113 -0.02 -10.85 -10.83
CA ASN A 113 -0.75 -10.68 -9.58
C ASN A 113 -0.15 -9.54 -8.75
N LEU A 114 -1.02 -8.72 -8.16
CA LEU A 114 -0.64 -7.60 -7.29
C LEU A 114 -0.85 -7.98 -5.83
N GLU A 115 0.18 -7.77 -5.02
CA GLU A 115 0.14 -7.89 -3.58
C GLU A 115 0.27 -6.50 -2.96
N ILE A 116 -0.61 -6.16 -2.03
CA ILE A 116 -0.64 -4.84 -1.38
C ILE A 116 0.55 -4.71 -0.43
N ILE A 117 1.24 -3.57 -0.48
CA ILE A 117 2.28 -3.21 0.49
C ILE A 117 1.58 -2.57 1.69
N SER A 118 1.63 -3.24 2.84
CA SER A 118 1.13 -2.69 4.10
C SER A 118 2.20 -1.91 4.85
N SER A 119 1.84 -1.25 5.95
CA SER A 119 2.76 -0.62 6.91
C SER A 119 3.86 -1.56 7.42
N TYR A 120 3.64 -2.88 7.35
CA TYR A 120 4.62 -3.94 7.65
C TYR A 120 5.30 -4.47 6.38
N SER A 121 5.65 -3.58 5.47
CA SER A 121 6.17 -3.86 4.13
C SER A 121 7.36 -4.83 4.08
N LYS A 122 8.13 -4.98 5.16
CA LYS A 122 9.27 -5.91 5.23
C LYS A 122 8.88 -7.39 5.29
N GLU A 123 7.62 -7.70 5.59
CA GLU A 123 7.12 -9.08 5.72
C GLU A 123 6.65 -9.69 4.38
N ASN A 124 6.52 -8.88 3.32
CA ASN A 124 6.08 -9.36 2.02
C ASN A 124 7.08 -10.37 1.40
N LYS A 125 6.55 -11.40 0.73
CA LYS A 125 7.35 -12.39 0.02
C LYS A 125 7.81 -11.82 -1.32
N VAL A 126 9.13 -11.72 -1.48
CA VAL A 126 9.74 -11.15 -2.69
C VAL A 126 10.62 -12.18 -3.37
N GLU A 127 10.47 -12.27 -4.69
CA GLU A 127 11.33 -13.09 -5.54
C GLU A 127 11.97 -12.26 -6.64
N LYS A 128 13.12 -12.74 -7.13
CA LYS A 128 13.79 -12.14 -8.29
C LYS A 128 12.85 -12.09 -9.49
N GLY A 129 12.73 -10.93 -10.12
CA GLY A 129 11.86 -10.67 -11.28
C GLY A 129 10.45 -10.24 -10.92
N TYR A 130 10.11 -10.12 -9.62
CA TYR A 130 8.94 -9.34 -9.19
C TYR A 130 9.20 -7.86 -9.44
N LYS A 131 8.17 -7.02 -9.33
CA LYS A 131 8.34 -5.57 -9.45
C LYS A 131 7.76 -4.83 -8.26
N LEU A 132 8.47 -3.83 -7.77
CA LEU A 132 7.90 -2.81 -6.89
C LEU A 132 7.12 -1.81 -7.74
N VAL A 133 5.85 -1.63 -7.42
CA VAL A 133 4.95 -0.66 -8.04
C VAL A 133 4.71 0.49 -7.07
N TYR A 134 4.95 1.72 -7.50
CA TYR A 134 4.82 2.90 -6.66
C TYR A 134 4.31 4.10 -7.44
N LEU A 135 3.65 5.02 -6.74
CA LEU A 135 3.17 6.29 -7.29
C LEU A 135 4.19 7.39 -7.01
N GLY A 136 4.47 8.23 -8.02
CA GLY A 136 5.13 9.50 -7.81
C GLY A 136 6.45 9.67 -8.56
N LYS A 137 7.41 10.35 -7.93
CA LYS A 137 8.71 10.67 -8.53
C LYS A 137 9.52 9.40 -8.80
N PRO A 138 10.21 9.28 -9.95
CA PRO A 138 11.09 8.16 -10.21
C PRO A 138 12.21 8.04 -9.17
N VAL A 139 12.25 6.91 -8.45
CA VAL A 139 13.34 6.58 -7.54
C VAL A 139 14.59 6.25 -8.35
N LYS A 140 15.73 6.82 -7.97
CA LYS A 140 17.02 6.45 -8.55
C LYS A 140 17.42 5.06 -8.07
N VAL A 141 17.46 4.13 -9.03
CA VAL A 141 17.87 2.73 -8.84
C VAL A 141 19.38 2.63 -8.80
#